data_AF-A0A2N2S769-F1
#
_entry.id   AF-A0A2N2S769-F1
#
_cell.length_a   1.000
_cell.length_b   1.000
_cell.length_c   1.000
_cell.angle_alpha   90.00
_cell.angle_beta   90.00
_cell.angle_gamma   90.00
#
_symmetry.space_group_name_H-M   'P 1'
#
loop_
_entity.id
_entity.type
_entity.pdbx_description
1 polymer ?
#
loop_
_entity_poly.entity_id
_entity_poly.type
_entity_poly.pdbx_seq_one_letter_code
_entity_poly.pdbx_strand_id
1 'polypeptide(L)'
;LQKAGLPTTAVQVVETTDRAAVGELITMKAYVDVIVPRGGKGLIERISNDARIPVIKHLDGNCHVYVDDDADFDKAMRIVENSKTQRLGTCNTAESLLIARSVAKTMLPKLADMLTSHGIEIRGCTETCTLVNQAIPATEEDYYTEYLAAIISCKVVSGLDEAITHINQHSSQHTEAIVTENYTKARRFLREVDSSSVMVNASTRFADGFEYGLGAEIGISTDKLHARGPVGLEGLTSLKYIVLGDGHIRA
;
A
#
# COMPACT_ATOMS: atom_id res chain seq x y z
N LEU A 1 34.01 4.56 0.73
CA LEU A 1 34.35 5.33 1.96
C LEU A 1 35.77 5.88 1.91
N GLN A 2 36.82 5.04 1.95
CA GLN A 2 38.23 5.49 1.97
C GLN A 2 38.61 6.44 0.82
N LYS A 3 38.24 6.13 -0.43
CA LYS A 3 38.49 7.02 -1.59
C LYS A 3 37.88 8.42 -1.44
N ALA A 4 36.80 8.55 -0.67
CA ALA A 4 36.08 9.80 -0.44
C ALA A 4 36.43 10.46 0.91
N GLY A 5 37.41 9.92 1.66
CA GLY A 5 37.80 10.44 2.98
C GLY A 5 36.77 10.22 4.11
N LEU A 6 35.79 9.35 3.93
CA LEU A 6 34.76 9.06 4.93
C LEU A 6 35.21 7.97 5.92
N PRO A 7 34.77 8.01 7.20
CA PRO A 7 35.08 6.99 8.20
C PRO A 7 34.68 5.58 7.73
N THR A 8 35.52 4.57 7.99
CA THR A 8 35.20 3.18 7.66
C THR A 8 34.01 2.64 8.48
N THR A 9 33.77 3.21 9.66
CA THR A 9 32.65 2.86 10.56
C THR A 9 31.32 3.51 10.15
N ALA A 10 31.27 4.33 9.09
CA ALA A 10 30.05 4.94 8.59
C ALA A 10 29.05 3.90 8.04
N VAL A 11 29.54 2.73 7.61
CA VAL A 11 28.73 1.59 7.20
C VAL A 11 29.29 0.35 7.86
N GLN A 12 28.48 -0.34 8.65
CA GLN A 12 28.88 -1.54 9.39
C GLN A 12 27.93 -2.68 9.08
N VAL A 13 28.48 -3.88 8.99
CA VAL A 13 27.72 -5.13 8.81
C VAL A 13 27.73 -5.86 10.14
N VAL A 14 26.56 -6.33 10.57
CA VAL A 14 26.45 -7.22 11.74
C VAL A 14 26.85 -8.62 11.27
N GLU A 15 28.08 -9.05 11.60
CA GLU A 15 28.67 -10.32 11.13
C GLU A 15 28.18 -11.55 11.93
N THR A 16 26.88 -11.63 12.20
CA THR A 16 26.24 -12.81 12.78
C THR A 16 24.86 -13.03 12.18
N THR A 17 24.48 -14.29 12.03
CA THR A 17 23.14 -14.70 11.59
C THR A 17 22.19 -14.99 12.76
N ASP A 18 22.64 -14.82 14.00
CA ASP A 18 21.81 -15.04 15.18
C ASP A 18 20.67 -14.03 15.26
N ARG A 19 19.43 -14.54 15.36
CA ARG A 19 18.21 -13.72 15.48
C ARG A 19 18.13 -12.95 16.79
N ALA A 20 18.94 -13.27 17.80
CA ALA A 20 19.07 -12.49 19.02
C ALA A 20 19.64 -11.09 18.73
N ALA A 21 20.56 -10.96 17.76
CA ALA A 21 21.16 -9.67 17.40
C ALA A 21 20.12 -8.66 16.90
N VAL A 22 19.05 -9.12 16.23
CA VAL A 22 17.93 -8.27 15.81
C VAL A 22 17.23 -7.67 17.03
N GLY A 23 16.98 -8.48 18.07
CA GLY A 23 16.31 -8.03 19.29
C GLY A 23 17.12 -6.97 20.04
N GLU A 24 18.44 -7.14 20.11
CA GLU A 24 19.32 -6.12 20.66
C GLU A 24 19.25 -4.84 19.81
N LEU A 25 19.49 -4.93 18.50
CA LEU A 25 19.57 -3.77 17.60
C LEU A 25 18.32 -2.88 17.66
N ILE A 26 17.12 -3.46 17.62
CA ILE A 26 15.85 -2.70 17.62
C ILE A 26 15.53 -2.02 18.95
N THR A 27 16.35 -2.23 19.99
CA THR A 27 16.22 -1.60 21.31
C THR A 27 17.36 -0.63 21.65
N MET A 28 18.39 -0.51 20.81
CA MET A 28 19.59 0.33 20.99
C MET A 28 19.35 1.84 20.74
N LYS A 29 18.39 2.46 21.44
CA LYS A 29 17.99 3.87 21.25
C LYS A 29 19.12 4.90 21.37
N ALA A 30 20.18 4.57 22.11
CA ALA A 30 21.32 5.48 22.29
C ALA A 30 22.18 5.60 21.02
N TYR A 31 22.02 4.70 20.06
CA TYR A 31 22.93 4.55 18.92
C TYR A 31 22.22 4.51 17.56
N VAL A 32 20.91 4.22 17.54
CA VAL A 32 20.14 4.05 16.31
C VAL A 32 18.87 4.88 16.39
N ASP A 33 18.72 5.78 15.43
CA ASP A 33 17.59 6.72 15.35
C ASP A 33 16.36 6.12 14.67
N VAL A 34 16.55 5.23 13.69
CA VAL A 34 15.48 4.60 12.91
C VAL A 34 15.86 3.22 12.42
N ILE A 35 14.88 2.30 12.38
CA ILE A 35 14.99 0.97 11.78
C ILE A 35 14.11 0.91 10.52
N VAL A 36 14.65 0.36 9.43
CA VAL A 36 13.92 0.11 8.18
C VAL A 36 13.95 -1.40 7.88
N PRO A 37 12.97 -2.18 8.36
CA PRO A 37 12.96 -3.62 8.13
C PRO A 37 12.50 -3.91 6.70
N ARG A 38 13.21 -4.82 6.03
CA ARG A 38 12.82 -5.36 4.72
C ARG A 38 12.82 -6.89 4.80
N GLY A 39 11.69 -7.50 4.48
CA GLY A 39 11.52 -8.95 4.56
C GLY A 39 10.05 -9.35 4.64
N GLY A 40 9.79 -10.62 4.97
CA GLY A 40 8.42 -11.13 5.08
C GLY A 40 7.67 -10.63 6.32
N LYS A 41 6.35 -10.76 6.29
CA LYS A 41 5.40 -10.30 7.33
C LYS A 41 5.84 -10.64 8.75
N GLY A 42 6.24 -11.89 9.03
CA GLY A 42 6.66 -12.30 10.38
C GLY A 42 7.91 -11.58 10.93
N LEU A 43 8.84 -11.13 10.06
CA LEU A 43 9.98 -10.30 10.51
C LEU A 43 9.49 -8.90 10.88
N ILE A 44 8.63 -8.32 10.04
CA ILE A 44 8.09 -6.97 10.22
C ILE A 44 7.20 -6.94 11.46
N GLU A 45 6.35 -7.94 11.69
CA GLU A 45 5.52 -8.08 12.90
C GLU A 45 6.38 -8.12 14.15
N ARG A 46 7.39 -8.98 14.18
CA ARG A 46 8.30 -9.08 15.33
C ARG A 46 8.98 -7.73 15.63
N ILE A 47 9.54 -7.08 14.61
CA ILE A 47 10.19 -5.77 14.78
C ILE A 47 9.18 -4.72 15.23
N SER A 48 7.97 -4.73 14.68
CA SER A 48 6.91 -3.78 15.04
C SER A 48 6.49 -3.88 16.51
N ASN A 49 6.44 -5.10 17.05
CA ASN A 49 6.00 -5.36 18.42
C ASN A 49 7.11 -5.11 19.45
N ASP A 50 8.35 -5.44 19.09
CA ASP A 50 9.47 -5.46 20.03
C ASP A 50 10.35 -4.20 19.98
N ALA A 51 10.34 -3.47 18.86
CA ALA A 51 11.21 -2.31 18.67
C ALA A 51 10.87 -1.20 19.65
N ARG A 52 11.93 -0.61 20.22
CA ARG A 52 11.81 0.61 21.03
C ARG A 52 12.32 1.84 20.26
N ILE A 53 12.91 1.63 19.09
CA ILE A 53 13.36 2.65 18.14
C ILE A 53 12.23 2.90 17.11
N PRO A 54 12.03 4.12 16.60
CA PRO A 54 11.13 4.38 15.48
C PRO A 54 11.38 3.46 14.29
N VAL A 55 10.31 3.00 13.65
CA VAL A 55 10.38 2.05 12.52
C VAL A 55 9.67 2.67 11.32
N ILE A 56 10.32 2.66 10.15
CA ILE A 56 9.68 2.99 8.88
C ILE A 56 9.35 1.68 8.17
N LYS A 57 8.06 1.36 8.04
CA LYS A 57 7.59 0.06 7.54
C LYS A 57 6.21 0.15 6.88
N HIS A 58 5.86 -0.91 6.18
CA HIS A 58 4.49 -1.36 5.93
C HIS A 58 4.39 -2.81 6.41
N LEU A 59 3.22 -3.23 6.90
CA LEU A 59 3.03 -4.59 7.42
C LEU A 59 2.64 -5.57 6.30
N ASP A 60 1.68 -5.16 5.49
CA ASP A 60 1.15 -5.85 4.32
C ASP A 60 0.66 -4.82 3.29
N GLY A 61 0.24 -5.33 2.14
CA GLY A 61 -0.13 -4.59 0.93
C GLY A 61 -1.51 -4.94 0.38
N ASN A 62 -2.52 -5.08 1.24
CA ASN A 62 -3.90 -5.28 0.79
C ASN A 62 -4.45 -3.98 0.15
N CYS A 63 -4.36 -3.89 -1.18
CA CYS A 63 -4.73 -2.73 -1.99
C CYS A 63 -6.03 -2.97 -2.75
N HIS A 64 -6.87 -1.94 -2.89
CA HIS A 64 -8.16 -2.01 -3.58
C HIS A 64 -8.19 -1.19 -4.86
N VAL A 65 -8.96 -1.69 -5.83
CA VAL A 65 -9.46 -0.90 -6.96
C VAL A 65 -10.99 -0.86 -6.87
N TYR A 66 -11.56 0.33 -6.75
CA TYR A 66 -13.00 0.56 -6.78
C TYR A 66 -13.45 1.05 -8.15
N VAL A 67 -14.30 0.27 -8.81
CA VAL A 67 -14.98 0.64 -10.06
C VAL A 67 -16.34 1.24 -9.72
N ASP A 68 -16.44 2.57 -9.88
CA ASP A 68 -17.63 3.36 -9.55
C ASP A 68 -18.76 3.23 -10.59
N ASP A 69 -19.97 3.69 -10.25
CA ASP A 69 -21.12 3.73 -11.16
C ASP A 69 -20.85 4.53 -12.44
N ASP A 70 -20.04 5.60 -12.32
CA ASP A 70 -19.71 6.52 -13.42
C ASP A 70 -18.37 6.18 -14.08
N ALA A 71 -17.87 4.95 -13.93
CA ALA A 71 -16.59 4.52 -14.48
C ALA A 71 -16.63 4.38 -16.01
N ASP A 72 -15.61 4.91 -16.69
CA ASP A 72 -15.32 4.53 -18.07
C ASP A 72 -14.83 3.07 -18.10
N PHE A 73 -15.49 2.23 -18.91
CA PHE A 73 -15.21 0.79 -18.94
C PHE A 73 -13.79 0.47 -19.42
N ASP A 74 -13.30 1.19 -20.43
CA ASP A 74 -11.98 0.91 -21.00
C ASP A 74 -10.86 1.32 -20.04
N LYS A 75 -11.05 2.41 -19.28
CA LYS A 75 -10.14 2.76 -18.17
C LYS A 75 -10.19 1.70 -17.09
N ALA A 76 -11.39 1.28 -16.65
CA ALA A 76 -11.53 0.27 -15.60
C ALA A 76 -10.83 -1.04 -15.98
N MET A 77 -11.01 -1.51 -17.23
CA MET A 77 -10.36 -2.71 -17.73
C MET A 77 -8.84 -2.63 -17.61
N ARG A 78 -8.22 -1.60 -18.19
CA ARG A 78 -6.76 -1.42 -18.18
C ARG A 78 -6.19 -1.25 -16.78
N ILE A 79 -6.90 -0.52 -15.91
CA ILE A 79 -6.45 -0.23 -14.55
C ILE A 79 -6.52 -1.49 -13.68
N VAL A 80 -7.63 -2.24 -13.71
CA VAL A 80 -7.77 -3.48 -12.93
C VAL A 80 -6.76 -4.52 -13.41
N GLU A 81 -6.62 -4.68 -14.72
CA GLU A 81 -5.62 -5.58 -15.33
C GLU A 81 -4.22 -5.23 -14.84
N ASN A 82 -3.76 -4.00 -15.07
CA ASN A 82 -2.40 -3.61 -14.70
C ASN A 82 -2.16 -3.69 -13.18
N SER A 83 -3.15 -3.30 -12.38
CA SER A 83 -3.03 -3.32 -10.92
C SER A 83 -2.88 -4.73 -10.36
N LYS A 84 -3.48 -5.75 -11.00
CA LYS A 84 -3.36 -7.13 -10.53
C LYS A 84 -2.25 -7.92 -11.22
N THR A 85 -2.14 -7.84 -12.54
CA THR A 85 -1.40 -8.84 -13.34
C THR A 85 0.04 -8.46 -13.64
N GLN A 86 0.42 -7.18 -13.50
CA GLN A 86 1.75 -6.72 -13.88
C GLN A 86 2.86 -7.39 -13.03
N ARG A 87 2.64 -7.52 -11.71
CA ARG A 87 3.62 -8.12 -10.79
C ARG A 87 2.95 -8.63 -9.51
N LEU A 88 2.69 -9.93 -9.41
CA LEU A 88 1.92 -10.51 -8.29
C LEU A 88 2.63 -10.41 -6.93
N GLY A 89 3.97 -10.46 -6.90
CA GLY A 89 4.76 -10.52 -5.65
C GLY A 89 5.16 -9.18 -5.04
N THR A 90 4.39 -8.11 -5.27
CA THR A 90 4.68 -6.76 -4.72
C THR A 90 3.49 -6.19 -3.96
N CYS A 91 3.77 -5.45 -2.88
CA CYS A 91 2.79 -4.96 -1.91
C CYS A 91 1.82 -3.86 -2.42
N ASN A 92 2.03 -3.30 -3.60
CA ASN A 92 1.12 -2.34 -4.22
C ASN A 92 0.25 -2.97 -5.33
N THR A 93 0.27 -4.30 -5.44
CA THR A 93 -0.62 -5.05 -6.32
C THR A 93 -2.02 -5.06 -5.75
N ALA A 94 -3.04 -4.88 -6.59
CA ALA A 94 -4.43 -4.94 -6.15
C ALA A 94 -4.76 -6.35 -5.67
N GLU A 95 -5.28 -6.46 -4.44
CA GLU A 95 -5.71 -7.72 -3.83
C GLU A 95 -7.24 -7.79 -3.68
N SER A 96 -7.92 -6.64 -3.83
CA SER A 96 -9.37 -6.53 -3.76
C SER A 96 -9.95 -5.67 -4.89
N LEU A 97 -10.99 -6.16 -5.55
CA LEU A 97 -11.80 -5.44 -6.52
C LEU A 97 -13.16 -5.11 -5.92
N LEU A 98 -13.46 -3.82 -5.80
CA LEU A 98 -14.79 -3.35 -5.46
C LEU A 98 -15.49 -2.86 -6.72
N ILE A 99 -16.75 -3.20 -6.89
CA ILE A 99 -17.53 -2.72 -8.04
C ILE A 99 -18.91 -2.25 -7.61
N ALA A 100 -19.32 -1.09 -8.09
CA ALA A 100 -20.62 -0.53 -7.78
C ALA A 100 -21.74 -1.39 -8.39
N ARG A 101 -22.79 -1.64 -7.61
CA ARG A 101 -23.88 -2.56 -7.97
C ARG A 101 -24.59 -2.17 -9.26
N SER A 102 -24.68 -0.87 -9.57
CA SER A 102 -25.36 -0.38 -10.78
C SER A 102 -24.68 -0.84 -12.07
N VAL A 103 -23.36 -1.01 -12.06
CA VAL A 103 -22.54 -1.42 -13.21
C VAL A 103 -22.04 -2.86 -13.13
N ALA A 104 -22.19 -3.51 -11.97
CA ALA A 104 -21.71 -4.88 -11.75
C ALA A 104 -22.22 -5.87 -12.82
N LYS A 105 -23.51 -5.82 -13.18
CA LYS A 105 -24.09 -6.73 -14.19
C LYS A 105 -23.47 -6.59 -15.58
N THR A 106 -23.02 -5.40 -15.96
CA THR A 106 -22.52 -5.12 -17.31
C THR A 106 -21.00 -5.19 -17.41
N MET A 107 -20.29 -4.85 -16.33
CA MET A 107 -18.83 -4.75 -16.32
C MET A 107 -18.15 -5.94 -15.65
N LEU A 108 -18.70 -6.47 -14.54
CA LEU A 108 -18.03 -7.51 -13.74
C LEU A 108 -17.73 -8.78 -14.53
N PRO A 109 -18.66 -9.35 -15.35
CA PRO A 109 -18.34 -10.54 -16.13
C PRO A 109 -17.13 -10.34 -17.06
N LYS A 110 -17.02 -9.17 -17.69
CA LYS A 110 -15.92 -8.86 -18.62
C LYS A 110 -14.59 -8.66 -17.89
N LEU A 111 -14.61 -8.00 -16.73
CA LEU A 111 -13.43 -7.86 -15.87
C LEU A 111 -12.97 -9.24 -15.36
N ALA A 112 -13.93 -10.09 -14.97
CA ALA A 112 -13.65 -11.44 -14.52
C ALA A 112 -13.05 -12.33 -15.61
N ASP A 113 -13.59 -12.26 -16.83
CA ASP A 113 -13.03 -12.97 -17.99
C ASP A 113 -11.59 -12.53 -18.27
N MET A 114 -11.30 -11.23 -18.22
CA MET A 114 -9.93 -10.70 -18.36
C MET A 114 -9.02 -11.26 -17.25
N LEU A 115 -9.43 -11.20 -15.99
CA LEU A 115 -8.64 -11.68 -14.85
C LEU A 115 -8.39 -13.19 -14.96
N THR A 116 -9.42 -13.98 -15.27
CA THR A 116 -9.26 -15.43 -15.44
C THR A 116 -8.42 -15.82 -16.65
N SER A 117 -8.45 -15.03 -17.73
CA SER A 117 -7.54 -15.25 -18.87
C SER A 117 -6.06 -15.07 -18.49
N HIS A 118 -5.77 -14.29 -17.44
CA HIS A 118 -4.46 -14.15 -16.82
C HIS A 118 -4.19 -15.19 -15.71
N GLY A 119 -5.08 -16.16 -15.53
CA GLY A 119 -4.96 -17.19 -14.49
C GLY A 119 -5.27 -16.70 -13.08
N ILE A 120 -5.94 -15.56 -12.92
CA ILE A 120 -6.32 -15.03 -11.61
C ILE A 120 -7.59 -15.72 -11.10
N GLU A 121 -7.50 -16.36 -9.94
CA GLU A 121 -8.63 -16.86 -9.16
C GLU A 121 -9.42 -15.70 -8.55
N ILE A 122 -10.74 -15.71 -8.68
CA ILE A 122 -11.62 -14.66 -8.14
C ILE A 122 -12.38 -15.22 -6.96
N ARG A 123 -12.25 -14.58 -5.79
CA ARG A 123 -13.02 -14.89 -4.58
C ARG A 123 -14.09 -13.84 -4.35
N GLY A 124 -15.35 -14.21 -4.56
CA GLY A 124 -16.46 -13.28 -4.67
C GLY A 124 -17.47 -13.32 -3.54
N CYS A 125 -18.11 -12.20 -3.24
CA CYS A 125 -19.37 -12.20 -2.48
C CYS A 125 -20.50 -12.91 -3.26
N THR A 126 -21.64 -13.16 -2.62
CA THR A 126 -22.80 -13.84 -3.25
C THR A 126 -23.24 -13.19 -4.57
N GLU A 127 -23.26 -11.85 -4.63
CA GLU A 127 -23.59 -11.12 -5.87
C GLU A 127 -22.53 -11.35 -6.95
N THR A 128 -21.24 -11.33 -6.61
CA THR A 128 -20.14 -11.66 -7.53
C THR A 128 -20.30 -13.07 -8.08
N CYS A 129 -20.53 -14.07 -7.23
CA CYS A 129 -20.68 -15.48 -7.66
C CYS A 129 -21.94 -15.71 -8.52
N THR A 130 -22.95 -14.85 -8.40
CA THR A 130 -24.14 -14.90 -9.27
C THR A 130 -23.83 -14.36 -10.68
N LEU A 131 -22.88 -13.43 -10.80
CA LEU A 131 -22.51 -12.78 -12.06
C LEU A 131 -21.31 -13.44 -12.75
N VAL A 132 -20.48 -14.17 -11.99
CA VAL A 132 -19.24 -14.79 -12.45
C VAL A 132 -19.23 -16.25 -12.05
N ASN A 133 -19.51 -17.14 -13.00
CA ASN A 133 -19.69 -18.57 -12.73
C ASN A 133 -18.42 -19.25 -12.18
N GLN A 134 -17.23 -18.77 -12.58
CA GLN A 134 -15.95 -19.30 -12.10
C GLN A 134 -15.50 -18.72 -10.74
N ALA A 135 -16.24 -17.78 -10.15
CA ALA A 135 -15.85 -17.20 -8.87
C ALA A 135 -16.08 -18.18 -7.71
N ILE A 136 -15.14 -18.22 -6.78
CA ILE A 136 -15.23 -19.01 -5.55
C ILE A 136 -15.87 -18.13 -4.46
N PRO A 137 -16.79 -18.63 -3.62
CA PRO A 137 -17.31 -17.84 -2.51
C PRO A 137 -16.19 -17.33 -1.58
N ALA A 138 -16.12 -16.02 -1.40
CA ALA A 138 -15.21 -15.38 -0.46
C ALA A 138 -15.67 -15.60 0.97
N THR A 139 -14.70 -15.81 1.85
CA THR A 139 -14.86 -15.71 3.31
C THR A 139 -14.61 -14.27 3.75
N GLU A 140 -14.83 -13.96 5.03
CA GLU A 140 -14.50 -12.64 5.57
C GLU A 140 -13.00 -12.37 5.53
N GLU A 141 -12.18 -13.39 5.80
CA GLU A 141 -10.71 -13.31 5.81
C GLU A 141 -10.15 -12.91 4.44
N ASP A 142 -10.80 -13.32 3.35
CA ASP A 142 -10.39 -12.97 1.99
C ASP A 142 -10.34 -11.47 1.74
N TYR A 143 -11.18 -10.68 2.43
CA TYR A 143 -11.15 -9.23 2.28
C TYR A 143 -9.98 -8.58 3.02
N TYR A 144 -9.38 -9.23 4.03
CA TYR A 144 -8.20 -8.74 4.75
C TYR A 144 -6.87 -9.28 4.18
N THR A 145 -6.94 -10.28 3.29
CA THR A 145 -5.77 -11.04 2.87
C THR A 145 -4.97 -10.33 1.78
N GLU A 146 -3.68 -10.11 2.03
CA GLU A 146 -2.69 -9.89 0.97
C GLU A 146 -2.26 -11.25 0.41
N TYR A 147 -2.63 -11.54 -0.83
CA TYR A 147 -2.40 -12.87 -1.42
C TYR A 147 -0.97 -13.04 -1.95
N LEU A 148 -0.36 -11.99 -2.52
CA LEU A 148 0.89 -12.05 -3.27
C LEU A 148 0.91 -13.16 -4.33
N ALA A 149 -0.27 -13.46 -4.87
CA ALA A 149 -0.54 -14.61 -5.73
C ALA A 149 -1.57 -14.25 -6.79
N ALA A 150 -1.81 -15.17 -7.72
CA ALA A 150 -2.83 -15.09 -8.76
C ALA A 150 -4.25 -15.28 -8.18
N ILE A 151 -4.61 -14.51 -7.15
CA ILE A 151 -5.89 -14.54 -6.44
C ILE A 151 -6.31 -13.10 -6.19
N ILE A 152 -7.59 -12.77 -6.35
CA ILE A 152 -8.15 -11.47 -6.00
C ILE A 152 -9.52 -11.64 -5.33
N SER A 153 -9.78 -10.89 -4.26
CA SER A 153 -11.12 -10.81 -3.70
C SER A 153 -11.98 -9.84 -4.53
N CYS A 154 -13.29 -10.06 -4.60
CA CYS A 154 -14.20 -9.24 -5.40
C CYS A 154 -15.55 -9.04 -4.71
N LYS A 155 -15.90 -7.79 -4.43
CA LYS A 155 -17.15 -7.44 -3.76
C LYS A 155 -17.96 -6.44 -4.58
N VAL A 156 -19.22 -6.79 -4.84
CA VAL A 156 -20.22 -5.83 -5.29
C VAL A 156 -20.65 -4.98 -4.10
N VAL A 157 -20.54 -3.66 -4.23
CA VAL A 157 -20.91 -2.67 -3.21
C VAL A 157 -22.03 -1.75 -3.72
N SER A 158 -22.83 -1.20 -2.81
CA SER A 158 -23.95 -0.30 -3.15
C SER A 158 -23.53 0.99 -3.85
N GLY A 159 -22.30 1.46 -3.63
CA GLY A 159 -21.75 2.69 -4.20
C GLY A 159 -20.55 3.19 -3.40
N LEU A 160 -20.22 4.47 -3.60
CA LEU A 160 -19.01 5.09 -3.04
C LEU A 160 -18.90 5.00 -1.51
N ASP A 161 -19.99 5.24 -0.77
CA ASP A 161 -19.94 5.26 0.70
C ASP A 161 -19.59 3.89 1.28
N GLU A 162 -20.16 2.81 0.71
CA GLU A 162 -19.82 1.44 1.10
C GLU A 162 -18.40 1.07 0.65
N ALA A 163 -17.97 1.54 -0.53
CA ALA A 163 -16.60 1.32 -1.00
C ALA A 163 -15.57 1.93 -0.04
N ILE A 164 -15.75 3.20 0.37
CA ILE A 164 -14.88 3.88 1.33
C ILE A 164 -14.90 3.14 2.68
N THR A 165 -16.09 2.76 3.15
CA THR A 165 -16.23 2.01 4.42
C THR A 165 -15.47 0.68 4.36
N HIS A 166 -15.62 -0.06 3.26
CA HIS A 166 -14.92 -1.33 3.07
C HIS A 166 -13.41 -1.14 3.03
N ILE A 167 -12.92 -0.18 2.25
CA ILE A 167 -11.49 0.11 2.12
C ILE A 167 -10.91 0.51 3.48
N ASN A 168 -11.50 1.47 4.19
CA ASN A 168 -10.98 1.92 5.48
C ASN A 168 -11.01 0.83 6.56
N GLN A 169 -11.83 -0.21 6.40
CA GLN A 169 -11.88 -1.36 7.30
C GLN A 169 -10.86 -2.45 6.94
N HIS A 170 -10.67 -2.74 5.65
CA HIS A 170 -9.94 -3.94 5.20
C HIS A 170 -8.56 -3.63 4.60
N SER A 171 -8.33 -2.40 4.15
CA SER A 171 -7.06 -1.97 3.59
C SER A 171 -5.93 -2.02 4.61
N SER A 172 -4.74 -2.34 4.11
CA SER A 172 -3.46 -2.17 4.80
C SER A 172 -3.00 -0.70 4.91
N GLN A 173 -3.84 0.23 4.44
CA GLN A 173 -3.58 1.65 4.25
C GLN A 173 -2.42 1.92 3.29
N HIS A 174 -2.18 1.00 2.34
CA HIS A 174 -1.10 1.08 1.37
C HIS A 174 -1.48 1.91 0.15
N THR A 175 -2.22 1.34 -0.80
CA THR A 175 -2.57 2.02 -2.05
C THR A 175 -3.97 1.69 -2.51
N GLU A 176 -4.77 2.71 -2.76
CA GLU A 176 -6.19 2.55 -3.09
C GLU A 176 -6.54 3.38 -4.31
N ALA A 177 -7.29 2.80 -5.25
CA ALA A 177 -7.67 3.49 -6.47
C ALA A 177 -9.19 3.51 -6.66
N ILE A 178 -9.71 4.62 -7.17
CA ILE A 178 -11.06 4.72 -7.73
C ILE A 178 -10.99 4.91 -9.24
N VAL A 179 -11.86 4.22 -9.97
CA VAL A 179 -12.13 4.47 -11.39
C VAL A 179 -13.50 5.13 -11.51
N THR A 180 -13.54 6.40 -11.94
CA THR A 180 -14.77 7.19 -12.07
C THR A 180 -14.57 8.38 -13.01
N GLU A 181 -15.60 8.77 -13.76
CA GLU A 181 -15.66 10.05 -14.46
C GLU A 181 -16.35 11.15 -13.63
N ASN A 182 -16.81 10.82 -12.43
CA ASN A 182 -17.51 11.75 -11.55
C ASN A 182 -16.53 12.54 -10.67
N TYR A 183 -16.37 13.83 -11.00
CA TYR A 183 -15.47 14.74 -10.27
C TYR A 183 -15.75 14.78 -8.75
N THR A 184 -17.02 14.81 -8.36
CA THR A 184 -17.39 14.91 -6.93
C THR A 184 -17.02 13.64 -6.19
N LYS A 185 -17.29 12.46 -6.77
CA LYS A 185 -16.94 11.17 -6.17
C LYS A 185 -15.44 10.96 -6.09
N ALA A 186 -14.68 11.30 -7.14
CA ALA A 186 -13.22 11.25 -7.14
C ALA A 186 -12.61 12.09 -6.01
N ARG A 187 -13.06 13.34 -5.82
CA ARG A 187 -12.55 14.17 -4.71
C ARG A 187 -12.91 13.63 -3.33
N ARG A 188 -14.10 13.06 -3.17
CA ARG A 188 -14.51 12.42 -1.91
C ARG A 188 -13.62 11.24 -1.60
N PHE A 189 -13.42 10.34 -2.57
CA PHE A 189 -12.54 9.18 -2.42
C PHE A 189 -11.12 9.58 -2.00
N LEU A 190 -10.51 10.54 -2.71
CA LEU A 190 -9.17 11.07 -2.38
C LEU A 190 -9.06 11.62 -0.95
N ARG A 191 -10.15 12.14 -0.40
CA ARG A 191 -10.18 12.76 0.92
C ARG A 191 -10.51 11.78 2.04
N GLU A 192 -11.41 10.84 1.77
CA GLU A 192 -12.05 9.99 2.78
C GLU A 192 -11.39 8.61 2.90
N VAL A 193 -10.63 8.18 1.89
CA VAL A 193 -9.78 6.98 1.97
C VAL A 193 -8.43 7.36 2.59
N ASP A 194 -8.09 6.74 3.72
CA ASP A 194 -6.91 7.10 4.51
C ASP A 194 -5.73 6.14 4.27
N SER A 195 -5.21 6.15 3.05
CA SER A 195 -4.06 5.31 2.64
C SER A 195 -2.84 6.13 2.27
N SER A 196 -1.68 5.49 2.22
CA SER A 196 -0.41 6.15 1.90
C SER A 196 -0.41 6.77 0.50
N SER A 197 -1.14 6.14 -0.44
CA SER A 197 -1.37 6.60 -1.78
C SER A 197 -2.83 6.38 -2.18
N VAL A 198 -3.52 7.43 -2.61
CA VAL A 198 -4.91 7.36 -3.07
C VAL A 198 -4.98 7.91 -4.48
N MET A 199 -5.55 7.13 -5.39
CA MET A 199 -5.46 7.35 -6.83
C MET A 199 -6.83 7.47 -7.49
N VAL A 200 -6.90 8.26 -8.55
CA VAL A 200 -8.08 8.38 -9.41
C VAL A 200 -7.67 8.00 -10.83
N ASN A 201 -8.35 7.03 -11.43
CA ASN A 201 -8.14 6.58 -12.80
C ASN A 201 -6.68 6.20 -13.11
N ALA A 202 -5.98 5.61 -12.14
CA ALA A 202 -4.60 5.13 -12.27
C ALA A 202 -4.44 3.80 -11.53
N SER A 203 -3.46 2.99 -11.99
CA SER A 203 -3.14 1.72 -11.34
C SER A 203 -2.45 1.91 -10.00
N THR A 204 -2.77 1.05 -9.03
CA THR A 204 -2.08 0.99 -7.74
C THR A 204 -0.57 0.74 -7.88
N ARG A 205 -0.12 0.17 -9.01
CA ARG A 205 1.29 -0.11 -9.30
C ARG A 205 2.17 1.13 -9.40
N PHE A 206 1.59 2.32 -9.56
CA PHE A 206 2.32 3.58 -9.54
C PHE A 206 2.82 3.99 -8.15
N ALA A 207 2.37 3.34 -7.06
CA ALA A 207 2.85 3.64 -5.72
C ALA A 207 4.27 3.06 -5.53
N ASP A 208 5.25 3.77 -6.07
CA ASP A 208 6.67 3.41 -6.15
C ASP A 208 7.51 4.69 -6.19
N GLY A 209 8.67 4.70 -5.54
CA GLY A 209 9.52 5.88 -5.42
C GLY A 209 10.06 6.42 -6.76
N PHE A 210 10.34 5.56 -7.75
CA PHE A 210 10.74 6.03 -9.07
C PHE A 210 9.57 6.67 -9.82
N GLU A 211 8.41 6.03 -9.79
CA GLU A 211 7.18 6.53 -10.43
C GLU A 211 6.73 7.87 -9.81
N TYR A 212 6.98 8.07 -8.52
CA TYR A 212 6.71 9.34 -7.83
C TYR A 212 7.81 10.40 -8.02
N GLY A 213 8.86 10.08 -8.78
CA GLY A 213 9.93 11.03 -9.09
C GLY A 213 10.95 11.24 -7.96
N LEU A 214 11.02 10.35 -6.97
CA LEU A 214 12.00 10.40 -5.88
C LEU A 214 13.39 9.92 -6.32
N GLY A 215 13.47 9.20 -7.45
CA GLY A 215 14.70 8.67 -8.04
C GLY A 215 15.32 7.48 -7.30
N ALA A 216 14.83 7.16 -6.11
CA ALA A 216 15.10 5.94 -5.35
C ALA A 216 14.08 5.81 -4.20
N GLU A 217 13.98 4.61 -3.63
CA GLU A 217 13.26 4.39 -2.38
C GLU A 217 14.02 3.39 -1.48
N ILE A 218 13.90 3.56 -0.17
CA ILE A 218 14.29 2.54 0.80
C ILE A 218 13.14 1.54 1.07
N GLY A 219 11.92 1.97 0.79
CA GLY A 219 10.68 1.21 0.88
C GLY A 219 9.46 2.11 1.03
N ILE A 220 8.32 1.48 1.26
CA ILE A 220 7.05 2.18 1.42
C ILE A 220 6.65 2.15 2.90
N SER A 221 6.13 3.26 3.40
CA SER A 221 5.56 3.34 4.74
C SER A 221 4.05 3.57 4.71
N THR A 222 3.30 2.79 5.48
CA THR A 222 1.87 2.99 5.67
C THR A 222 1.54 3.76 6.95
N ASP A 223 2.53 3.99 7.81
CA ASP A 223 2.39 4.75 9.05
C ASP A 223 2.07 6.23 8.78
N LYS A 224 1.37 6.87 9.72
CA LYS A 224 0.91 8.26 9.57
C LYS A 224 1.95 9.31 9.95
N LEU A 225 2.97 8.94 10.70
CA LEU A 225 3.97 9.85 11.26
C LEU A 225 5.28 9.74 10.50
N HIS A 226 6.05 10.83 10.51
CA HIS A 226 7.38 10.97 9.90
C HIS A 226 7.39 10.91 8.36
N ALA A 227 7.15 9.74 7.77
CA ALA A 227 7.14 9.54 6.32
C ALA A 227 6.05 8.54 5.95
N ARG A 228 5.27 8.83 4.89
CA ARG A 228 4.15 8.00 4.43
C ARG A 228 4.17 7.91 2.91
N GLY A 229 3.95 6.71 2.37
CA GLY A 229 4.14 6.37 0.96
C GLY A 229 5.59 5.93 0.68
N PRO A 230 6.03 5.95 -0.58
CA PRO A 230 7.42 5.69 -0.93
C PRO A 230 8.39 6.64 -0.21
N VAL A 231 9.41 6.08 0.44
CA VAL A 231 10.35 6.81 1.29
C VAL A 231 11.69 6.97 0.56
N GLY A 232 11.93 8.19 0.07
CA GLY A 232 13.19 8.61 -0.55
C GLY A 232 14.16 9.25 0.46
N LEU A 233 15.07 10.11 -0.05
CA LEU A 233 16.11 10.75 0.75
C LEU A 233 15.55 11.60 1.91
N GLU A 234 14.49 12.39 1.67
CA GLU A 234 13.94 13.30 2.68
C GLU A 234 13.38 12.55 3.90
N GLY A 235 12.80 11.37 3.70
CA GLY A 235 12.29 10.54 4.80
C GLY A 235 13.40 9.92 5.67
N LEU A 236 14.68 10.12 5.33
CA LEU A 236 15.83 9.78 6.17
C LEU A 236 16.45 11.02 6.84
N THR A 237 15.73 12.14 6.85
CA THR A 237 16.17 13.40 7.48
C THR A 237 15.19 13.87 8.56
N SER A 238 15.56 14.90 9.30
CA SER A 238 14.70 15.56 10.27
C SER A 238 14.93 17.07 10.24
N LEU A 239 13.96 17.83 10.75
CA LEU A 239 13.98 19.30 10.77
C LEU A 239 14.29 19.81 12.18
N LYS A 240 15.17 20.81 12.29
CA LYS A 240 15.46 21.53 13.53
C LYS A 240 15.32 23.04 13.34
N TYR A 241 14.98 23.73 14.41
CA TYR A 241 14.98 25.19 14.43
C TYR A 241 16.39 25.75 14.62
N ILE A 242 16.67 26.85 13.93
CA ILE A 242 17.89 27.64 14.11
C ILE A 242 17.44 29.05 14.46
N VAL A 243 17.87 29.54 15.63
CA VAL A 243 17.53 30.87 16.12
C VAL A 243 18.82 31.69 16.18
N LEU A 244 18.86 32.79 15.43
CA LEU A 244 19.95 33.75 15.44
C LEU A 244 19.52 34.93 16.31
N GLY A 245 20.16 35.10 17.46
CA GLY A 245 19.88 36.18 18.38
C GLY A 245 21.04 37.17 18.49
N ASP A 246 20.71 38.36 18.97
CA ASP A 246 21.68 39.39 19.39
C ASP A 246 21.16 40.01 20.68
N GLY A 247 21.44 39.36 21.82
CA GLY A 247 20.98 39.82 23.15
C GLY A 247 19.47 39.73 23.40
N HIS A 248 18.73 38.92 22.63
CA HIS A 248 17.28 38.80 22.80
C HIS A 248 16.91 38.07 24.09
N ILE A 249 16.00 38.66 24.87
CA ILE A 249 15.46 38.09 26.12
C ILE A 249 14.00 37.64 25.93
N ARG A 250 13.56 36.69 26.75
CA ARG A 250 12.15 36.31 26.91
C ARG A 250 11.59 37.05 28.13
N ALA A 251 10.52 37.81 27.93
CA ALA A 251 9.79 38.48 29.02
C ALA A 251 9.00 37.48 29.88
#